data_AF-A0A3N5FM21-F1
#
_entry.id   AF-A0A3N5FM21-F1
#
_cell.length_a   1.000
_cell.length_b   1.000
_cell.length_c   1.000
_cell.angle_alpha   90.00
_cell.angle_beta   90.00
_cell.angle_gamma   90.00
#
_symmetry.space_group_name_H-M   'P 1'
#
loop_
_entity.id
_entity.type
_entity.pdbx_description
1 polymer ?
#
loop_
_entity_poly.entity_id
_entity_poly.type
_entity_poly.pdbx_seq_one_letter_code
_entity_poly.pdbx_strand_id
1 'polypeptide(L)'
;MNDKNPPGPAMNQEIFRLGLSVETISVYLLCCSFSDGGTAISTRNLLGVWNSTREALFNGIKELEKRNIILKIISGGEDKNVYKLTEHKSWKL
;
A
#
# COMPACT_ATOMS: atom_id res chain seq x y z
N MET A 1 -28.03 -15.48 12.18
CA MET A 1 -26.79 -14.81 12.60
C MET A 1 -25.99 -14.58 11.34
N ASN A 2 -25.76 -13.31 10.96
CA ASN A 2 -25.23 -12.96 9.63
C ASN A 2 -23.81 -13.49 9.44
N ASP A 3 -23.61 -14.25 8.37
CA ASP A 3 -22.31 -14.63 7.80
C ASP A 3 -21.49 -13.38 7.50
N LYS A 4 -20.63 -12.99 8.44
CA LYS A 4 -19.50 -12.11 8.13
C LYS A 4 -18.36 -13.02 7.70
N ASN A 5 -18.35 -13.38 6.42
CA ASN A 5 -17.12 -13.83 5.80
C ASN A 5 -16.04 -12.78 6.13
N PRO A 6 -14.87 -13.16 6.66
CA PRO A 6 -13.80 -12.20 6.86
C PRO A 6 -13.53 -11.52 5.51
N PRO A 7 -13.23 -10.21 5.50
CA PRO A 7 -12.81 -9.56 4.27
C PRO A 7 -11.67 -10.39 3.68
N GLY A 8 -11.77 -10.75 2.40
CA GLY A 8 -10.71 -11.46 1.70
C GLY A 8 -9.38 -10.70 1.77
N PRO A 9 -8.27 -11.33 1.36
CA PRO A 9 -6.94 -10.71 1.45
C PRO A 9 -6.93 -9.33 0.79
N ALA A 10 -6.25 -8.36 1.40
CA ALA A 10 -6.17 -7.00 0.88
C ALA A 10 -5.45 -6.90 -0.48
N MET A 11 -4.67 -7.92 -0.84
CA MET A 11 -3.98 -8.02 -2.12
C MET A 11 -4.95 -8.27 -3.28
N ASN A 12 -4.89 -7.41 -4.29
CA ASN A 12 -5.55 -7.59 -5.58
C ASN A 12 -4.51 -7.91 -6.66
N GLN A 13 -4.66 -9.06 -7.32
CA GLN A 13 -3.71 -9.58 -8.30
C GLN A 13 -3.58 -8.72 -9.57
N GLU A 14 -4.53 -7.83 -9.87
CA GLU A 14 -4.42 -6.93 -11.02
C GLU A 14 -3.21 -5.98 -10.91
N ILE A 15 -2.63 -5.80 -9.72
CA ILE A 15 -1.39 -5.03 -9.51
C ILE A 15 -0.26 -5.51 -10.43
N PHE A 16 -0.18 -6.81 -10.69
CA PHE A 16 0.89 -7.42 -11.49
C PHE A 16 0.74 -7.12 -12.99
N ARG A 17 -0.43 -6.63 -13.42
CA ARG A 17 -0.73 -6.30 -14.82
C ARG A 17 -0.48 -4.83 -15.16
N LEU A 18 -0.16 -4.00 -14.16
CA LEU A 18 -0.01 -2.54 -14.30
C LEU A 18 1.37 -2.09 -14.81
N GLY A 19 2.29 -3.02 -15.11
CA GLY A 19 3.65 -2.70 -15.57
C GLY A 19 4.49 -1.93 -14.54
N LEU A 20 4.20 -2.11 -13.25
CA LEU A 20 4.93 -1.49 -12.14
C LEU A 20 6.30 -2.15 -11.93
N SER A 21 7.24 -1.39 -11.37
CA SER A 21 8.54 -1.96 -10.99
C SER A 21 8.37 -3.00 -9.87
N VAL A 22 9.33 -3.92 -9.77
CA VAL A 22 9.35 -4.95 -8.70
C VAL A 22 9.37 -4.30 -7.32
N GLU A 23 10.09 -3.19 -7.15
CA GLU A 23 10.13 -2.41 -5.91
C GLU A 23 8.75 -1.84 -5.58
N THR A 24 8.05 -1.26 -6.57
CA THR A 24 6.71 -0.68 -6.37
C THR A 24 5.69 -1.75 -6.00
N ILE A 25 5.75 -2.91 -6.65
CA ILE A 25 4.94 -4.09 -6.31
C ILE A 25 5.27 -4.57 -4.89
N SER A 26 6.54 -4.61 -4.52
CA SER A 26 6.97 -5.01 -3.17
C SER A 26 6.45 -4.05 -2.10
N VAL A 27 6.45 -2.73 -2.35
CA VAL A 27 5.83 -1.74 -1.47
C VAL A 27 4.32 -1.98 -1.34
N TYR A 28 3.63 -2.28 -2.44
CA TYR A 28 2.20 -2.62 -2.41
C TYR A 28 1.92 -3.87 -1.56
N LEU A 29 2.69 -4.94 -1.77
CA LEU A 29 2.54 -6.18 -1.00
C LEU A 29 2.77 -5.94 0.49
N LEU A 30 3.75 -5.09 0.83
CA LEU A 30 3.97 -4.67 2.21
C LEU A 30 2.75 -3.93 2.77
N CYS A 31 2.18 -2.97 2.04
CA CYS A 31 0.93 -2.30 2.42
C CYS A 31 -0.22 -3.30 2.66
N CYS A 32 -0.36 -4.33 1.82
CA CYS A 32 -1.34 -5.41 2.01
C CYS A 32 -1.09 -6.19 3.30
N SER A 33 0.16 -6.59 3.58
CA SER A 33 0.50 -7.31 4.82
C SER A 33 0.16 -6.49 6.07
N PHE A 34 0.38 -5.17 6.04
CA PHE A 34 -0.01 -4.28 7.14
C PHE A 34 -1.53 -4.19 7.29
N SER A 35 -2.26 -4.04 6.17
CA SER A 35 -3.72 -4.01 6.16
C SER A 35 -4.33 -5.30 6.70
N ASP A 36 -3.86 -6.45 6.22
CA ASP A 36 -4.33 -7.78 6.65
C ASP A 36 -4.00 -8.04 8.12
N GLY A 37 -2.85 -7.55 8.60
CA GLY A 37 -2.44 -7.60 10.01
C GLY A 37 -3.07 -6.54 10.91
N GLY A 38 -4.00 -5.72 10.41
CA GLY A 38 -4.67 -4.66 11.18
C GLY A 38 -3.73 -3.54 11.65
N THR A 39 -2.54 -3.41 11.05
CA THR A 39 -1.55 -2.39 11.39
C THR A 39 -1.67 -1.22 10.41
N ALA A 40 -1.54 0.01 10.92
CA ALA A 40 -1.61 1.19 10.07
C ALA A 40 -0.50 1.20 9.00
N ILE A 41 -0.86 1.48 7.75
CA ILE A 41 0.07 1.70 6.65
C ILE A 41 0.65 3.10 6.81
N SER A 42 1.70 3.23 7.62
CA SER A 42 2.40 4.51 7.81
C SER A 42 3.82 4.44 7.27
N THR A 43 4.36 5.58 6.83
CA THR A 43 5.74 5.63 6.31
C THR A 43 6.73 5.11 7.35
N ARG A 44 6.57 5.51 8.62
CA ARG A 44 7.37 5.00 9.74
C ARG A 44 7.34 3.47 9.82
N ASN A 45 6.16 2.87 9.73
CA ASN A 45 5.99 1.43 9.82
C ASN A 45 6.61 0.70 8.63
N LEU A 46 6.39 1.21 7.41
CA LEU A 46 6.99 0.66 6.20
C LEU A 46 8.52 0.73 6.25
N LEU A 47 9.08 1.88 6.65
CA LEU A 47 10.52 2.06 6.83
C LEU A 47 11.13 1.11 7.86
N GLY A 48 10.38 0.73 8.89
CA GLY A 48 10.86 -0.16 9.95
C GLY A 48 11.13 -1.60 9.48
N VAL A 49 10.55 -2.02 8.36
CA VAL A 49 10.66 -3.39 7.83
C VAL A 49 11.11 -3.45 6.36
N TRP A 50 11.30 -2.30 5.72
CA TRP A 50 11.72 -2.21 4.33
C TRP A 50 13.20 -2.60 4.19
N ASN A 51 13.48 -3.54 3.30
CA ASN A 51 14.81 -4.15 3.14
C ASN A 51 15.62 -3.56 1.97
N SER A 52 15.20 -2.43 1.39
CA SER A 52 15.90 -1.76 0.30
C SER A 52 16.11 -0.27 0.63
N THR A 53 16.49 0.55 -0.34
CA THR A 53 16.77 1.97 -0.10
C THR A 53 15.50 2.72 0.28
N ARG A 54 15.65 3.77 1.09
CA ARG A 54 14.55 4.69 1.42
C ARG A 54 13.93 5.28 0.16
N GLU A 55 14.77 5.65 -0.80
CA GLU A 55 14.34 6.20 -2.09
C GLU A 55 13.43 5.24 -2.86
N ALA A 56 13.76 3.94 -2.89
CA ALA A 56 12.92 2.94 -3.52
C ALA A 56 11.54 2.83 -2.86
N LEU A 57 11.48 2.89 -1.51
CA LEU A 57 10.22 2.91 -0.78
C LEU A 57 9.40 4.16 -1.13
N PHE A 58 10.00 5.35 -1.05
CA PHE A 58 9.29 6.60 -1.31
C PHE A 58 8.82 6.72 -2.77
N ASN A 59 9.64 6.28 -3.73
CA ASN A 59 9.26 6.22 -5.13
C ASN A 59 8.09 5.25 -5.35
N GLY A 60 8.13 4.08 -4.71
CA GLY A 60 7.03 3.12 -4.74
C GLY A 60 5.73 3.70 -4.16
N ILE A 61 5.78 4.31 -2.96
CA ILE A 61 4.64 4.99 -2.33
C ILE A 61 4.08 6.08 -3.26
N LYS A 62 4.94 6.90 -3.85
CA LYS A 62 4.55 7.98 -4.76
C LYS A 62 3.85 7.45 -6.01
N GLU A 63 4.35 6.37 -6.60
CA GLU A 63 3.73 5.76 -7.78
C GLU A 63 2.37 5.12 -7.44
N LEU A 64 2.27 4.43 -6.29
CA LEU A 64 1.00 3.87 -5.80
C LEU A 64 -0.02 4.98 -5.49
N GLU A 65 0.41 6.11 -4.90
CA GLU A 65 -0.45 7.28 -4.64
C GLU A 65 -0.91 7.94 -5.94
N LYS A 66 0.01 8.12 -6.91
CA LYS A 66 -0.29 8.67 -8.24
C LYS A 66 -1.36 7.85 -8.96
N ARG A 67 -1.29 6.52 -8.86
CA ARG A 67 -2.25 5.58 -9.44
C ARG A 67 -3.50 5.36 -8.59
N ASN A 68 -3.62 6.09 -7.47
CA ASN A 68 -4.74 5.96 -6.54
C ASN A 68 -4.93 4.52 -6.03
N ILE A 69 -3.85 3.75 -5.89
CA ILE A 69 -3.82 2.40 -5.30
C ILE A 69 -3.74 2.49 -3.77
N ILE A 70 -3.03 3.50 -3.28
CA ILE A 70 -3.10 3.96 -1.89
C ILE A 70 -3.57 5.40 -1.86
N LEU A 71 -4.26 5.77 -0.78
CA LEU A 71 -4.68 7.15 -0.52
C LEU A 71 -4.07 7.63 0.79
N LYS A 72 -3.39 8.77 0.76
CA LYS A 72 -2.90 9.45 1.96
C LYS A 72 -4.10 9.99 2.76
N ILE A 73 -4.24 9.55 4.01
CA ILE A 73 -5.33 9.95 4.90
C ILE A 73 -4.87 10.88 6.04
N ILE A 74 -3.59 10.84 6.40
CA ILE A 74 -2.97 11.75 7.36
C ILE A 74 -1.65 12.23 6.76
N SER A 75 -1.44 13.55 6.78
CA SER A 75 -0.19 14.21 6.39
C SER A 75 0.44 14.83 7.63
N GLY A 76 1.61 14.34 8.04
CA GLY A 76 2.30 14.79 9.26
C GLY A 76 3.79 15.10 9.07
N GLY A 77 4.30 15.01 7.84
CA GLY A 77 5.72 14.99 7.50
C GLY A 77 6.10 13.73 6.72
N GLU A 78 7.29 13.71 6.11
CA GLU A 78 7.74 12.62 5.22
C GLU A 78 7.62 11.23 5.86
N ASP A 79 7.95 11.10 7.15
CA ASP A 79 7.93 9.86 7.93
C ASP A 79 6.61 9.59 8.69
N LYS A 80 5.70 10.56 8.72
CA LYS A 80 4.45 10.53 9.51
C LYS A 80 3.19 10.42 8.66
N ASN A 81 3.33 10.23 7.35
CA ASN A 81 2.19 10.00 6.48
C ASN A 81 1.55 8.64 6.77
N VAL A 82 0.21 8.62 6.79
CA VAL A 82 -0.60 7.40 6.92
C VAL A 82 -1.46 7.25 5.69
N TYR A 83 -1.59 6.01 5.21
CA TYR A 83 -2.25 5.64 3.99
C TYR A 83 -3.34 4.60 4.23
N LYS A 84 -4.26 4.49 3.29
CA LYS A 84 -5.18 3.35 3.16
C LYS A 84 -5.09 2.76 1.76
N LEU A 85 -5.30 1.45 1.64
CA LEU A 85 -5.53 0.82 0.35
C LEU A 85 -6.88 1.28 -0.22
N THR A 86 -6.93 1.43 -1.54
CA THR A 86 -8.17 1.73 -2.27
C THR A 86 -8.67 0.48 -2.97
N GLU A 87 -9.96 0.46 -3.29
CA GLU A 87 -10.53 -0.59 -4.11
C GLU A 87 -10.01 -0.51 -5.55
N HIS A 88 -9.82 -1.67 -6.19
CA HIS A 88 -9.30 -1.76 -7.56
C HIS A 88 -10.06 -0.90 -8.58
N LYS A 89 -11.39 -0.79 -8.43
CA LYS A 89 -12.24 0.06 -9.28
C LYS A 89 -11.89 1.56 -9.24
N SER A 90 -11.12 1.98 -8.23
CA SER A 90 -10.65 3.37 -8.06
C SER A 90 -9.23 3.58 -8.57
N TRP A 91 -8.53 2.53 -9.02
CA TRP A 91 -7.17 2.64 -9.53
C TRP A 91 -7.16 3.37 -10.87
N LYS A 92 -6.12 4.17 -11.08
CA LYS A 92 -5.85 4.86 -12.34
C LYS A 92 -4.89 3.98 -13.14
N LEU A 93 -5.41 3.41 -14.23
CA LEU A 93 -4.70 2.52 -15.16
C LEU A 93 -3.88 3.32 -16.17
#